data_AF-A0A0N1NDT8-F1
#
_entry.id   AF-A0A0N1NDT8-F1
#
_cell.length_a   1.000
_cell.length_b   1.000
_cell.length_c   1.000
_cell.angle_alpha   90.00
_cell.angle_beta   90.00
_cell.angle_gamma   90.00
#
_symmetry.space_group_name_H-M   'P 1'
#
loop_
_entity.id
_entity.type
_entity.pdbx_description
1 polymer ?
#
loop_
_entity_poly.entity_id
_entity_poly.type
_entity_poly.pdbx_seq_one_letter_code
_entity_poly.pdbx_strand_id
1 'polypeptide(L)'
;MTGFDVVMLSYDEPRADLLHTRLQRVLGSKVKRLHGVQGMRRAYRLAAEVVDTSQFLLADGDFVIATEFNLRAVAPLDDGVSMRV
;
A
#
# COMPACT_ATOMS: atom_id res chain seq x y z
N MET A 1 -7.41 -16.96 -5.16
CA MET A 1 -6.77 -16.11 -4.14
C MET A 1 -6.35 -14.77 -4.78
N THR A 2 -7.26 -14.10 -5.47
CA THR A 2 -6.95 -12.93 -6.31
C THR A 2 -7.14 -11.66 -5.50
N GLY A 3 -6.08 -11.19 -4.85
CA GLY A 3 -6.03 -9.90 -4.17
C GLY A 3 -4.77 -9.14 -4.58
N PHE A 4 -4.80 -7.82 -4.40
CA PHE A 4 -3.62 -6.97 -4.55
C PHE A 4 -2.69 -7.17 -3.34
N ASP A 5 -1.39 -7.20 -3.57
CA ASP A 5 -0.46 -6.90 -2.49
C ASP A 5 -0.65 -5.46 -2.01
N VAL A 6 -0.29 -5.20 -0.76
CA VAL A 6 -0.39 -3.88 -0.15
C VAL A 6 0.96 -3.52 0.46
N VAL A 7 1.49 -2.36 0.08
CA VAL A 7 2.75 -1.82 0.60
C VAL A 7 2.47 -0.48 1.28
N MET A 8 2.89 -0.35 2.53
CA MET A 8 2.94 0.94 3.23
C MET A 8 4.35 1.52 3.14
N LEU A 9 4.48 2.74 2.65
CA LEU A 9 5.70 3.53 2.73
C LEU A 9 5.66 4.36 4.01
N SER A 10 6.74 4.41 4.76
CA SER A 10 6.80 5.21 5.98
C SER A 10 8.19 5.69 6.28
N TYR A 11 8.27 6.70 7.12
CA TYR A 11 9.46 7.19 7.79
C TYR A 11 9.10 7.34 9.27
N ASP A 12 9.43 8.47 9.86
CA ASP A 12 9.23 8.77 11.28
C ASP A 12 7.87 9.44 11.54
N GLU A 13 6.83 9.11 10.75
CA GLU A 13 5.51 9.66 11.01
C GLU A 13 5.02 9.18 12.39
N PRO A 14 4.53 10.07 13.27
CA PRO A 14 4.22 9.71 14.67
C PRO A 14 3.20 8.58 14.83
N ARG A 15 2.41 8.29 13.79
CA ARG A 15 1.33 7.31 13.80
C ARG A 15 1.56 6.15 12.84
N ALA A 16 2.73 6.04 12.20
CA ALA A 16 2.98 5.03 11.16
C ALA A 16 2.67 3.61 11.63
N ASP A 17 3.08 3.24 12.86
CA ASP A 17 2.82 1.89 13.41
C ASP A 17 1.32 1.63 13.65
N LEU A 18 0.62 2.65 14.16
CA LEU A 18 -0.82 2.59 14.38
C LEU A 18 -1.58 2.48 13.05
N LEU A 19 -1.16 3.23 12.03
CA LEU A 19 -1.77 3.24 10.71
C LEU A 19 -1.46 1.97 9.92
N HIS A 20 -0.26 1.41 10.05
CA HIS A 20 0.07 0.08 9.53
C HIS A 20 -0.84 -1.01 10.10
N THR A 21 -1.05 -0.99 11.42
CA THR A 21 -1.96 -1.90 12.11
C THR A 21 -3.41 -1.69 11.64
N ARG A 22 -3.82 -0.44 11.45
CA ARG A 22 -5.15 -0.10 10.94
C ARG A 22 -5.35 -0.60 9.50
N LEU A 23 -4.37 -0.41 8.61
CA LEU A 23 -4.42 -0.90 7.23
C LEU A 23 -4.63 -2.42 7.19
N GLN A 24 -3.84 -3.17 7.95
CA GLN A 24 -3.98 -4.63 8.03
C GLN A 24 -5.38 -5.04 8.52
N ARG A 25 -5.90 -4.36 9.54
CA ARG A 25 -7.24 -4.63 10.08
C ARG A 25 -8.35 -4.36 9.06
N VAL A 26 -8.30 -3.21 8.38
CA VAL A 26 -9.35 -2.80 7.43
C VAL A 26 -9.32 -3.66 6.17
N LEU A 27 -8.13 -3.98 5.65
CA LEU A 27 -7.99 -4.78 4.44
C LEU A 27 -8.16 -6.28 4.69
N GLY A 28 -8.04 -6.73 5.93
CA GLY A 28 -8.08 -8.15 6.30
C GLY A 28 -6.91 -8.95 5.69
N SER A 29 -5.80 -8.28 5.37
CA SER A 29 -4.63 -8.85 4.70
C SER A 29 -3.33 -8.34 5.32
N LYS A 30 -2.24 -9.06 5.08
CA LYS A 30 -0.90 -8.62 5.49
C LYS A 30 -0.48 -7.44 4.64
N VAL A 31 0.06 -6.40 5.29
CA VAL A 31 0.60 -5.21 4.62
C VAL A 31 2.12 -5.24 4.74
N LYS A 32 2.81 -5.31 3.59
CA LYS A 32 4.27 -5.15 3.51
C LYS A 32 4.59 -3.69 3.88
N ARG A 33 5.71 -3.44 4.57
CA ARG A 33 6.11 -2.08 4.97
C ARG A 33 7.55 -1.81 4.55
N LEU A 34 7.74 -0.72 3.81
CA LEU A 34 9.05 -0.15 3.54
C LEU A 34 9.19 1.10 4.41
N HIS A 35 10.22 1.12 5.25
CA HIS A 35 10.45 2.19 6.20
C HIS A 35 11.82 2.84 5.98
N GLY A 36 11.89 4.17 6.04
CA GLY A 36 13.15 4.93 5.97
C GLY A 36 13.78 4.99 4.57
N VAL A 37 13.06 4.62 3.51
CA VAL A 37 13.59 4.61 2.14
C VAL A 37 13.67 6.02 1.59
N GLN A 38 14.84 6.65 1.66
CA GLN A 38 15.05 7.99 1.12
C GLN A 38 14.80 8.08 -0.40
N GLY A 39 13.88 8.97 -0.78
CA GLY A 39 13.56 9.32 -2.16
C GLY A 39 12.40 8.51 -2.74
N MET A 40 11.35 9.21 -3.19
CA MET A 40 10.10 8.60 -3.66
C MET A 40 10.27 7.61 -4.82
N ARG A 41 11.11 7.96 -5.82
CA ARG A 41 11.39 7.06 -6.95
C ARG A 41 12.00 5.72 -6.52
N ARG A 42 12.88 5.75 -5.51
CA ARG A 42 13.47 4.54 -4.94
C ARG A 42 12.42 3.75 -4.16
N ALA A 43 11.58 4.42 -3.38
CA ALA A 43 10.50 3.79 -2.64
C ALA A 43 9.50 3.06 -3.56
N TYR A 44 9.08 3.69 -4.66
CA TYR A 44 8.18 3.03 -5.63
C TYR A 44 8.81 1.85 -6.33
N ARG A 45 10.10 1.94 -6.70
CA ARG A 45 10.82 0.80 -7.29
C ARG A 45 10.90 -0.37 -6.31
N LEU A 46 11.33 -0.10 -5.07
CA LEU A 46 11.40 -1.14 -4.04
C LEU A 46 10.03 -1.72 -3.74
N ALA A 47 8.96 -0.91 -3.73
CA ALA A 47 7.60 -1.40 -3.57
C ALA A 47 7.23 -2.39 -4.68
N ALA A 48 7.54 -2.07 -5.94
CA ALA A 48 7.32 -2.97 -7.07
C ALA A 48 8.19 -4.26 -7.01
N GLU A 49 9.39 -4.19 -6.43
CA GLU A 49 10.29 -5.36 -6.28
C GLU A 49 9.85 -6.33 -5.18
N VAL A 50 9.15 -5.85 -4.13
CA VAL A 50 8.75 -6.70 -2.99
C VAL A 50 7.37 -7.32 -3.14
N VAL A 51 6.60 -6.92 -4.16
CA VAL A 51 5.25 -7.47 -4.43
C VAL A 51 5.32 -8.67 -5.36
N ASP A 52 4.40 -9.59 -5.15
CA ASP A 52 4.24 -10.82 -5.95
C ASP A 52 3.20 -10.62 -7.07
N THR A 53 2.45 -9.52 -7.03
CA THR A 53 1.38 -9.18 -7.97
C THR A 53 1.79 -8.09 -8.95
N SER A 54 1.27 -8.14 -10.18
CA SER A 54 1.56 -7.15 -11.24
C SER A 54 1.03 -5.75 -10.93
N GLN A 55 -0.03 -5.67 -10.12
CA GLN A 55 -0.60 -4.45 -9.59
C GLN A 55 -0.72 -4.59 -8.08
N PHE A 56 -0.59 -3.49 -7.34
CA PHE A 56 -0.61 -3.49 -5.89
C PHE A 56 -1.15 -2.16 -5.36
N LEU A 57 -1.57 -2.15 -4.10
CA LEU A 57 -1.98 -0.94 -3.39
C LEU A 57 -0.77 -0.35 -2.65
N LEU A 58 -0.65 0.97 -2.75
CA LEU A 58 0.36 1.74 -2.04
C LEU A 58 -0.32 2.66 -1.03
N ALA A 59 0.15 2.69 0.20
CA ALA A 59 -0.32 3.60 1.24
C ALA A 59 0.85 4.41 1.81
N ASP A 60 0.64 5.70 2.01
CA ASP A 60 1.58 6.57 2.72
C ASP A 60 1.51 6.34 4.24
N GLY A 61 2.58 6.70 4.94
CA GLY A 61 2.77 6.41 6.37
C GLY A 61 1.85 7.20 7.29
N ASP A 62 1.25 8.26 6.75
CA ASP A 62 0.27 9.13 7.40
C ASP A 62 -1.17 8.91 6.89
N PHE A 63 -1.38 7.96 5.96
CA PHE A 63 -2.69 7.70 5.39
C PHE A 63 -3.62 6.96 6.37
N VAL A 64 -4.78 7.57 6.63
CA VAL A 64 -5.83 6.99 7.48
C VAL A 64 -6.92 6.37 6.63
N ILE A 65 -6.83 5.07 6.38
CA ILE A 65 -7.85 4.34 5.63
C ILE A 65 -9.23 4.38 6.31
N ALA A 66 -10.29 4.56 5.53
CA ALA A 66 -11.68 4.48 5.98
C ALA A 66 -12.05 3.04 6.39
N THR A 67 -12.80 2.88 7.47
CA THR A 67 -13.18 1.55 8.00
C THR A 67 -14.09 0.75 7.07
N GLU A 68 -14.83 1.46 6.24
CA GLU A 68 -15.78 1.00 5.25
C GLU A 68 -15.15 0.76 3.87
N PHE A 69 -13.82 0.94 3.74
CA PHE A 69 -13.13 0.71 2.48
C PHE A 69 -13.29 -0.74 2.03
N ASN A 70 -13.88 -0.93 0.84
CA ASN A 70 -14.12 -2.24 0.28
C ASN A 70 -13.05 -2.61 -0.75
N LEU A 71 -12.05 -3.39 -0.32
CA LEU A 71 -10.98 -3.89 -1.20
C LEU A 71 -11.51 -4.65 -2.43
N ARG A 72 -12.66 -5.33 -2.30
CA ARG A 72 -13.25 -6.11 -3.41
C ARG A 72 -13.87 -5.23 -4.50
N ALA A 73 -14.14 -3.96 -4.20
CA ALA A 73 -14.65 -3.00 -5.18
C ALA A 73 -13.52 -2.36 -6.00
N VAL A 74 -12.25 -2.60 -5.65
CA VAL A 74 -11.11 -2.07 -6.39
C VAL A 74 -10.94 -2.85 -7.69
N ALA A 75 -11.23 -2.20 -8.81
CA ALA A 75 -10.92 -2.74 -10.12
C ALA A 75 -9.41 -2.61 -10.43
N PRO A 76 -8.81 -3.54 -11.18
CA PRO A 76 -7.47 -3.36 -11.74
C PRO A 76 -7.35 -2.06 -12.54
N LEU A 77 -6.11 -1.60 -12.73
CA LEU A 77 -5.79 -0.53 -13.65
C LEU A 77 -5.94 -1.00 -15.10
N ASP A 78 -6.42 -0.09 -15.96
CA ASP A 78 -6.50 -0.31 -17.41
C ASP A 78 -5.10 -0.33 -18.05
N ASP A 79 -5.01 -0.90 -19.26
CA ASP A 79 -3.77 -0.95 -20.02
C ASP A 79 -3.21 0.47 -20.25
N GLY A 80 -1.91 0.63 -20.00
CA GLY A 80 -1.22 1.92 -20.10
C GLY A 80 -1.40 2.85 -18.90
N VAL A 81 -2.21 2.49 -17.90
CA VAL A 81 -2.36 3.26 -16.65
C VAL A 81 -1.37 2.74 -15.61
N SER A 82 -0.40 3.57 -15.23
CA SER A 82 0.60 3.19 -14.22
C SER A 82 0.14 3.41 -12.77
N MET A 83 -0.80 4.32 -12.53
CA MET A 83 -1.27 4.66 -11.18
C MET A 83 -2.65 5.31 -11.24
N ARG A 84 -3.48 5.04 -10.21
CA ARG A 84 -4.72 5.74 -9.90
C ARG A 84 -4.70 6.05 -8.40
N VAL A 85 -5.09 7.27 -8.01
CA VAL A 85 -5.18 7.72 -6.62
C VAL A 85 -6.65 7.81 -6.23
#